data_AF-A0A1A8DM83-F1
#
_entry.id   AF-A0A1A8DM83-F1
#
_cell.length_a   1.000
_cell.length_b   1.000
_cell.length_c   1.000
_cell.angle_alpha   90.00
_cell.angle_beta   90.00
_cell.angle_gamma   90.00
#
_symmetry.space_group_name_H-M   'P 1'
#
loop_
_entity.id
_entity.type
_entity.pdbx_description
1 polymer ?
#
loop_
_entity_poly.entity_id
_entity_poly.type
_entity_poly.pdbx_seq_one_letter_code
_entity_poly.pdbx_strand_id
1 'polypeptide(L)'
;NHRTNTAESLLWLDANISYNWTSGGITVPDGVASLEALALVMSEDQGFSFIPVQQRLTIAKDFSLFFTVPPSMIRGEEIVLEVNVTNHLDKDLEVIVFIAQTE
;
A
#
# COMPACT_ATOMS: atom_id res chain seq x y z
N ASN A 1 15.42 -9.19 -1.49
CA ASN A 1 14.96 -8.05 -0.65
C ASN A 1 13.47 -7.83 -0.85
N HIS A 2 12.63 -8.69 -0.27
CA HIS A 2 11.18 -8.58 -0.37
C HIS A 2 10.65 -8.18 1.01
N ARG A 3 10.28 -6.91 1.19
CA ARG A 3 9.70 -6.40 2.44
C ARG A 3 8.18 -6.44 2.29
N THR A 4 7.55 -7.44 2.89
CA THR A 4 6.11 -7.40 3.22
C THR A 4 5.92 -6.42 4.38
N ASN A 5 5.88 -5.13 4.08
CA ASN A 5 5.49 -4.11 5.04
C ASN A 5 4.11 -3.59 4.64
N THR A 6 3.09 -4.43 4.84
CA THR A 6 1.69 -4.02 4.77
C THR A 6 1.34 -3.31 6.08
N ALA A 7 1.90 -2.11 6.29
CA ALA A 7 1.45 -1.28 7.39
C ALA A 7 0.02 -0.83 7.07
N GLU A 8 -0.94 -1.13 7.97
CA GLU A 8 -2.33 -0.71 7.83
C GLU A 8 -2.47 0.82 7.74
N SER A 9 -1.52 1.56 8.31
CA SER A 9 -1.34 2.99 8.06
C SER A 9 0.06 3.26 7.50
N LEU A 10 0.10 3.86 6.31
CA LEU A 10 1.35 4.19 5.62
C LEU A 10 1.97 5.49 6.12
N LEU A 11 1.14 6.47 6.50
CA LEU A 11 1.58 7.85 6.67
C LEU A 11 0.85 8.54 7.82
N TRP A 12 1.64 9.16 8.71
CA TRP A 12 1.17 10.07 9.75
C TRP A 12 2.04 11.32 9.69
N LEU A 13 1.42 12.47 9.40
CA LEU A 13 2.11 13.75 9.27
C LEU A 13 1.38 14.82 10.09
N ASP A 14 2.15 15.71 10.71
CA ASP A 14 1.69 16.97 11.28
C ASP A 14 2.43 18.13 10.59
N ALA A 15 1.72 19.23 10.36
CA ALA A 15 2.29 20.41 9.73
C ALA A 15 1.56 21.67 10.20
N ASN A 16 2.34 22.73 10.44
CA ASN A 16 1.81 24.07 10.62
C ASN A 16 1.71 24.77 9.25
N ILE A 17 0.50 25.18 8.85
CA ILE A 17 0.20 25.66 7.51
C ILE A 17 -0.22 27.13 7.58
N SER A 18 0.56 28.02 6.96
CA SER A 18 0.21 29.45 6.85
C SER A 18 -0.55 29.79 5.56
N TYR A 19 -0.28 29.06 4.47
CA TYR A 19 -0.97 29.23 3.19
C TYR A 19 -1.17 27.88 2.49
N ASN A 20 -0.09 27.23 2.05
CA ASN A 20 -0.11 25.91 1.42
C ASN A 20 1.00 25.03 1.98
N TRP A 21 0.76 23.73 2.02
CA TRP A 21 1.74 22.73 2.40
C TRP A 21 1.63 21.49 1.51
N THR A 22 2.76 20.85 1.24
CA THR A 22 2.84 19.60 0.47
C THR A 22 3.90 18.73 1.11
N SER A 23 3.62 17.44 1.27
CA SER A 23 4.60 16.49 1.77
C SER A 23 5.73 16.30 0.74
N GLY A 24 6.83 15.69 1.19
CA GLY A 24 7.79 15.09 0.26
C GLY A 24 7.19 13.91 -0.52
N GLY A 25 7.97 13.38 -1.47
CA GLY A 25 7.63 12.14 -2.15
C GLY A 25 7.60 10.95 -1.18
N ILE A 26 6.60 10.10 -1.32
CA ILE A 26 6.41 8.92 -0.47
C ILE A 26 6.43 7.68 -1.35
N THR A 27 7.20 6.68 -0.93
CA THR A 27 7.22 5.38 -1.60
C THR A 27 6.09 4.52 -1.07
N VAL A 28 5.20 4.09 -1.96
CA VAL A 28 4.15 3.14 -1.61
C VAL A 28 4.74 1.72 -1.53
N PRO A 29 4.52 0.97 -0.45
CA PRO A 29 4.89 -0.44 -0.37
C PRO A 29 4.25 -1.29 -1.47
N ASP A 30 4.93 -2.36 -1.82
CA ASP A 30 4.38 -3.36 -2.74
C ASP A 30 3.15 -4.05 -2.15
N GLY A 31 2.16 -4.34 -3.00
CA GLY A 31 0.90 -4.99 -2.60
C GLY A 31 -0.21 -4.02 -2.17
N VAL A 32 0.05 -2.72 -2.05
CA VAL A 32 -1.00 -1.72 -1.75
C VAL A 32 -1.72 -1.34 -3.05
N ALA A 33 -3.03 -1.63 -3.12
CA ALA A 33 -3.87 -1.31 -4.27
C ALA A 33 -4.45 0.12 -4.23
N SER A 34 -4.65 0.66 -3.03
CA SER A 34 -5.16 2.02 -2.84
C SER A 34 -4.73 2.58 -1.49
N LEU A 35 -4.58 3.90 -1.43
CA LEU A 35 -4.40 4.66 -0.21
C LEU A 35 -5.59 5.58 0.01
N GLU A 36 -6.02 5.69 1.25
CA GLU A 36 -7.03 6.66 1.67
C GLU A 36 -6.41 7.65 2.64
N ALA A 37 -6.66 8.93 2.40
CA ALA A 37 -6.13 10.02 3.19
C ALA A 37 -7.25 10.69 3.99
N LEU A 38 -6.97 10.87 5.27
CA LEU A 38 -7.78 11.61 6.23
C LEU A 38 -6.94 12.76 6.78
N ALA A 39 -7.55 13.93 6.93
CA ALA A 39 -6.90 15.07 7.52
C ALA A 39 -7.86 15.84 8.43
N LEU A 40 -7.26 16.41 9.46
CA LEU A 40 -7.88 17.27 10.45
C LEU A 40 -7.08 18.57 10.52
N VAL A 41 -7.78 19.68 10.65
CA VAL A 41 -7.20 21.03 10.68
C VAL A 41 -7.66 21.73 11.95
N MET A 42 -6.73 22.41 12.61
CA MET A 42 -7.01 23.23 13.78
C MET A 42 -6.43 24.62 13.56
N SER A 43 -7.25 25.65 13.77
CA SER A 43 -6.88 27.06 13.62
C SER A 43 -7.55 27.91 14.69
N GLU A 44 -6.97 29.07 15.02
CA GLU A 44 -7.55 29.97 16.02
C GLU A 44 -8.85 30.63 15.51
N ASP A 45 -8.93 30.93 14.22
CA ASP A 45 -10.03 31.65 13.59
C ASP A 45 -11.18 30.72 13.15
N GLN A 46 -10.89 29.48 12.72
CA GLN A 46 -11.90 28.52 12.24
C GLN A 46 -12.11 27.33 13.18
N GLY A 47 -11.35 27.24 14.26
CA GLY A 47 -11.45 26.15 15.23
C GLY A 47 -10.97 24.81 14.65
N PHE A 48 -11.64 23.73 15.05
CA PHE A 48 -11.31 22.35 14.66
C PHE A 48 -12.24 21.86 13.56
N SER A 49 -11.66 21.28 12.49
CA SER A 49 -12.41 20.79 11.34
C SER A 49 -11.81 19.52 10.75
N PHE A 50 -12.64 18.69 10.12
CA PHE A 50 -12.22 17.55 9.31
C PHE A 50 -12.40 17.88 7.84
N ILE A 51 -11.54 17.34 6.98
CA ILE A 51 -11.79 17.38 5.54
C ILE A 51 -13.01 16.49 5.24
N PRO A 52 -14.10 17.04 4.65
CA PRO A 52 -15.37 16.33 4.53
C PRO A 52 -15.35 15.17 3.53
N VAL A 53 -14.34 15.11 2.65
CA VAL A 53 -14.20 14.08 1.62
C VAL A 53 -12.86 13.37 1.81
N GLN A 54 -12.92 12.07 2.07
CA GLN A 54 -11.75 11.19 2.05
C GLN A 54 -11.15 11.19 0.65
N GLN A 55 -9.85 11.47 0.57
CA GLN A 55 -9.15 11.41 -0.71
C GLN A 55 -8.61 10.00 -0.92
N ARG A 56 -8.99 9.37 -2.03
CA ARG A 56 -8.51 8.05 -2.42
C ARG A 56 -7.51 8.17 -3.57
N LEU A 57 -6.34 7.57 -3.38
CA LEU A 57 -5.32 7.38 -4.42
C LEU A 57 -5.29 5.91 -4.81
N THR A 58 -5.74 5.60 -6.03
CA THR A 58 -5.63 4.24 -6.60
C THR A 58 -4.24 4.04 -7.19
N ILE A 59 -3.65 2.89 -6.89
CA ILE A 59 -2.30 2.55 -7.31
C ILE A 59 -2.40 1.51 -8.41
N ALA A 60 -2.12 1.93 -9.64
CA ALA A 60 -2.08 1.04 -10.78
C ALA A 60 -0.62 0.67 -11.04
N LYS A 61 -0.33 -0.63 -11.03
CA LYS A 61 0.90 -1.18 -11.57
C LYS A 61 0.55 -1.93 -12.84
N ASP A 62 1.29 -1.69 -13.91
CA ASP A 62 1.10 -2.36 -15.19
C ASP A 62 1.22 -3.90 -15.09
N PHE A 63 2.06 -4.35 -14.16
CA PHE A 63 2.25 -5.76 -13.85
C PHE A 63 2.48 -5.93 -12.35
N SER A 64 1.85 -6.94 -11.75
CA SER A 64 1.95 -7.19 -10.31
C SER A 64 1.92 -8.67 -9.96
N LEU A 65 2.56 -9.00 -8.83
CA LEU A 65 2.55 -10.31 -8.21
C LEU A 65 2.20 -10.13 -6.73
N PHE A 66 1.23 -10.89 -6.25
CA PHE A 66 0.90 -10.97 -4.84
C PHE A 66 0.59 -12.42 -4.46
N PHE A 67 0.75 -12.75 -3.18
CA PHE A 67 0.47 -14.07 -2.64
C PHE A 67 -0.41 -13.94 -1.40
N THR A 68 -1.30 -14.90 -1.23
CA THR A 68 -2.20 -14.95 -0.07
C THR A 68 -1.56 -15.85 0.99
N VAL A 69 -1.01 -15.26 2.05
CA VAL A 69 -0.50 -16.03 3.19
C VAL A 69 -1.60 -16.17 4.24
N PRO A 70 -1.82 -17.37 4.79
CA PRO A 70 -2.60 -17.53 6.00
C PRO A 70 -2.04 -16.66 7.14
N PRO A 71 -2.88 -16.16 8.05
CA PRO A 71 -2.42 -15.31 9.16
C PRO A 71 -1.44 -16.03 10.12
N SER A 72 -1.47 -17.36 10.15
CA SER A 72 -0.54 -18.19 10.89
C SER A 72 -0.30 -19.52 10.17
N MET A 73 0.85 -20.14 10.44
CA MET A 73 1.22 -21.45 9.91
C MET A 73 1.63 -22.36 11.07
N ILE A 74 1.21 -23.62 11.00
CA ILE A 74 1.60 -24.65 11.98
C ILE A 74 2.81 -25.40 11.44
N ARG A 75 3.83 -25.54 12.28
CA ARG A 75 5.05 -26.26 11.90
C ARG A 75 4.72 -27.73 11.63
N GLY A 76 5.15 -28.23 10.47
CA GLY A 76 4.97 -29.62 10.07
C GLY A 76 3.73 -29.87 9.21
N GLU A 77 2.91 -28.85 8.95
CA GLU A 77 1.79 -28.94 8.02
C GLU A 77 2.22 -28.61 6.58
N GLU A 78 1.53 -29.22 5.62
CA GLU A 78 1.60 -28.86 4.21
C GLU A 78 0.59 -27.75 3.93
N ILE A 79 1.03 -26.71 3.23
CA ILE A 79 0.18 -25.57 2.87
C ILE A 79 0.13 -25.37 1.36
N VAL A 80 -0.99 -24.85 0.88
CA VAL A 80 -1.11 -24.36 -0.49
C VAL A 80 -0.85 -22.87 -0.48
N LEU A 81 0.26 -22.44 -1.10
CA LEU A 81 0.56 -21.02 -1.31
C LEU A 81 0.01 -20.59 -2.66
N GLU A 82 -1.05 -19.79 -2.64
CA GLU A 82 -1.62 -19.22 -3.86
C GLU A 82 -0.86 -17.96 -4.27
N VAL A 83 -0.36 -17.98 -5.51
CA VAL A 83 0.36 -16.85 -6.12
C VAL A 83 -0.47 -16.32 -7.29
N ASN A 84 -0.82 -15.05 -7.22
CA ASN A 84 -1.60 -14.35 -8.23
C ASN A 84 -0.68 -13.40 -9.02
N VAL A 85 -0.64 -13.59 -10.34
CA VAL A 85 0.14 -12.78 -11.28
C VAL A 85 -0.83 -12.04 -12.18
N THR A 86 -0.80 -10.72 -12.15
CA THR A 86 -1.73 -9.87 -12.91
C THR A 86 -0.98 -9.00 -13.90
N ASN A 87 -1.37 -9.08 -15.17
CA ASN A 87 -0.91 -8.22 -16.25
C ASN A 87 -2.04 -7.27 -16.66
N HIS A 88 -1.79 -5.96 -16.57
CA HIS A 88 -2.72 -4.91 -16.98
C HIS A 88 -2.33 -4.25 -18.31
N LEU A 89 -1.25 -4.72 -18.96
CA LEU A 89 -0.83 -4.24 -20.27
C LEU A 89 -1.67 -4.88 -21.38
N ASP A 90 -1.91 -4.14 -22.45
CA ASP A 90 -2.61 -4.62 -23.66
C ASP A 90 -1.77 -5.57 -24.53
N LYS A 91 -0.85 -6.32 -23.92
CA LYS A 91 0.01 -7.29 -24.61
C LYS A 91 0.23 -8.53 -23.76
N ASP A 92 0.36 -9.66 -24.43
CA ASP A 92 0.70 -10.93 -23.80
C ASP A 92 2.16 -10.89 -23.31
N LEU A 93 2.39 -11.48 -22.13
CA LEU A 93 3.71 -11.59 -21.50
C LEU A 93 4.02 -13.05 -21.20
N GLU A 94 5.24 -13.48 -21.50
CA GLU A 94 5.79 -14.73 -20.97
C GLU A 94 6.45 -14.44 -19.63
N VAL A 95 6.02 -15.16 -18.58
CA VAL A 95 6.45 -14.91 -17.19
C VAL A 95 6.99 -16.19 -16.58
N ILE A 96 8.16 -16.10 -15.95
CA ILE A 96 8.76 -17.18 -15.15
C ILE A 96 8.75 -16.75 -13.69
N VAL A 97 8.14 -17.55 -12.83
CA VAL A 97 8.05 -17.30 -11.39
C VAL A 97 8.98 -18.27 -10.65
N PHE A 98 9.79 -17.72 -9.76
CA PHE A 98 10.73 -18.49 -8.93
C PHE A 98 10.38 -18.34 -7.45
N ILE A 99 10.48 -19.44 -6.70
CA ILE A 99 10.41 -19.43 -5.24
C ILE A 99 11.83 -19.64 -4.73
N ALA A 100 12.35 -18.65 -4.01
CA ALA A 100 13.65 -18.76 -3.37
C ALA A 100 13.54 -19.53 -2.06
N GLN A 101 14.47 -20.45 -1.81
CA GLN A 101 14.65 -21.05 -0.50
C GLN A 101 15.51 -20.11 0.35
N THR A 102 15.11 -19.89 1.60
CA THR A 102 15.88 -19.07 2.55
C THR A 102 16.50 -20.00 3.59
N GLU A 103 17.78 -19.78 3.92
CA GLU A 103 18.49 -20.52 4.98
C GLU A 103 18.06 -20.12 6.39
#